data_AF-A0A8T4TLW7-F1
#
_entry.id   AF-A0A8T4TLW7-F1
#
_cell.length_a   1.000
_cell.length_b   1.000
_cell.length_c   1.000
_cell.angle_alpha   90.00
_cell.angle_beta   90.00
_cell.angle_gamma   90.00
#
_symmetry.space_group_name_H-M   'P 1'
#
loop_
_entity.id
_entity.type
_entity.pdbx_description
1 polymer ?
#
loop_
_entity_poly.entity_id
_entity_poly.type
_entity_poly.pdbx_seq_one_letter_code
_entity_poly.pdbx_strand_id
1 'polypeptide(L)'
;MAVQITGEKVTDGVYIRINGETYRFQRNITPFQSKAEINPGEYTLVNKGKLPYLHSDQAISMIQSFYGLKSLDANVRALTAGLKVPSPSIFMPHYVNVNEALQGRSVLYDASGNLIEGDRLEKYSSTLNSDCWVHLNAGFPKESEKGTGFLDLDLAVITGLDAEGKPVISRMPLEDCLGKNCWADLELLNSQGLPTRASRIGRYIPGKVIYFTYPTEDSVARFDANPGWTYLNCNRNPRDSNTSLGVFLCAEGTQNSETH
;
A
#
# COMPACT_ATOMS: atom_id res chain seq x y z
N MET A 1 -21.82 -1.00 15.80
CA MET A 1 -22.13 0.41 16.15
C MET A 1 -21.76 1.25 14.95
N ALA A 2 -22.72 1.97 14.37
CA ALA A 2 -22.45 2.91 13.29
C ALA A 2 -21.74 4.14 13.89
N VAL A 3 -20.56 4.48 13.37
CA VAL A 3 -19.89 5.75 13.71
C VAL A 3 -20.65 6.85 12.96
N GLN A 4 -21.27 7.75 13.71
CA GLN A 4 -22.01 8.87 13.15
C GLN A 4 -20.99 9.98 12.85
N ILE A 5 -20.67 10.18 11.56
CA ILE A 5 -19.92 11.36 11.12
C ILE A 5 -20.89 12.54 11.19
N THR A 6 -20.96 13.20 12.35
CA THR A 6 -21.61 14.51 12.47
C THR A 6 -20.63 15.57 11.96
N GLY A 7 -20.41 15.58 10.65
CA GLY A 7 -19.57 16.56 10.00
C GLY A 7 -20.27 17.91 9.97
N GLU A 8 -20.12 18.72 11.01
CA GLU A 8 -20.22 20.17 10.81
C GLU A 8 -19.07 20.56 9.89
N LYS A 9 -19.40 20.93 8.65
CA LYS A 9 -18.46 21.49 7.67
C LYS A 9 -18.00 22.85 8.18
N VAL A 10 -17.01 22.87 9.05
CA VAL A 10 -16.25 24.08 9.35
C VAL A 10 -15.23 24.24 8.23
N THR A 11 -15.07 25.46 7.71
CA THR A 11 -14.30 25.80 6.50
C THR A 11 -12.89 25.21 6.42
N ASP A 12 -12.29 24.84 7.55
CA ASP A 12 -10.87 24.48 7.63
C ASP A 12 -10.61 23.02 8.06
N GLY A 13 -11.64 22.15 8.15
CA GLY A 13 -11.39 20.75 8.53
C GLY A 13 -12.58 19.81 8.59
N VAL A 14 -12.28 18.54 8.89
CA VAL A 14 -13.23 17.47 9.18
C VAL A 14 -13.09 17.06 10.64
N TYR A 15 -14.21 16.85 11.32
CA TYR A 15 -14.23 16.28 12.66
C TYR A 15 -14.66 14.82 12.58
N ILE A 16 -13.84 13.92 13.13
CA ILE A 16 -14.20 12.50 13.28
C ILE A 16 -14.26 12.17 14.76
N ARG A 17 -15.30 11.43 15.15
CA ARG A 17 -15.44 10.96 16.52
C ARG A 17 -15.03 9.49 16.63
N ILE A 18 -13.98 9.20 17.39
CA ILE A 18 -13.44 7.85 17.59
C ILE A 18 -13.46 7.58 19.10
N ASN A 19 -14.16 6.52 19.52
CA ASN A 19 -14.28 6.13 20.94
C ASN A 19 -14.73 7.27 21.87
N GLY A 20 -15.58 8.18 21.38
CA GLY A 20 -16.10 9.31 22.15
C GLY A 20 -15.25 10.58 22.08
N GLU A 21 -14.00 10.48 21.62
CA GLU A 21 -13.09 11.60 21.40
C GLU A 21 -13.26 12.20 20.00
N THR A 22 -13.16 13.53 19.89
CA THR A 22 -13.29 14.25 18.63
C THR A 22 -11.91 14.65 18.12
N TYR A 23 -11.61 14.22 16.90
CA TYR A 23 -10.36 14.51 16.19
C TYR A 23 -10.64 15.49 15.06
N ARG A 24 -9.84 16.56 14.96
CA ARG A 24 -9.91 17.53 13.87
C ARG A 24 -8.83 17.23 12.84
N PHE A 25 -9.21 17.20 11.57
CA PHE A 25 -8.34 16.98 10.43
C PHE A 25 -8.42 18.19 9.50
N GLN A 26 -7.28 18.71 9.05
CA GLN A 26 -7.26 19.91 8.20
C GLN A 26 -7.69 19.57 6.77
N ARG A 27 -8.49 20.43 6.13
CA ARG A 27 -8.95 20.20 4.74
C ARG A 27 -7.90 20.54 3.68
N ASN A 28 -6.91 21.35 4.02
CA ASN A 28 -5.86 21.82 3.11
C ASN A 28 -4.48 21.51 3.71
N ILE A 29 -3.97 20.33 3.41
CA ILE A 29 -2.56 20.01 3.57
C ILE A 29 -1.78 20.58 2.39
N THR A 30 -0.51 20.92 2.59
CA THR A 30 0.37 21.39 1.51
C THR A 30 0.35 20.38 0.36
N PRO A 31 0.12 20.82 -0.90
CA PRO A 31 0.08 19.91 -2.04
C PRO A 31 1.37 19.10 -2.15
N PHE A 32 1.22 17.79 -2.35
CA PHE A 32 2.34 16.89 -2.53
C PHE A 32 3.09 17.22 -3.83
N GLN A 33 4.40 17.35 -3.72
CA GLN A 33 5.29 17.62 -4.84
C GLN A 33 6.09 16.37 -5.14
N SER A 34 6.14 15.98 -6.42
CA SER A 34 6.90 14.82 -6.89
C SER A 34 7.73 15.21 -8.11
N LYS A 35 8.88 14.54 -8.30
CA LYS A 35 9.67 14.72 -9.53
C LYS A 35 9.00 14.09 -10.76
N ALA A 36 8.20 13.04 -10.55
CA ALA A 36 7.42 12.42 -11.61
C ALA A 36 6.17 13.24 -11.92
N GLU A 37 5.83 13.33 -13.20
CA GLU A 37 4.58 13.92 -13.67
C GLU A 37 3.41 13.00 -13.31
N ILE A 38 2.55 13.47 -12.43
CA ILE A 38 1.34 12.76 -11.98
C ILE A 38 0.13 13.69 -12.04
N ASN A 39 -1.06 13.12 -12.22
CA ASN A 39 -2.31 13.84 -11.92
C ASN A 39 -2.56 13.73 -10.41
N PRO A 40 -2.37 14.79 -9.59
CA PRO A 40 -2.41 14.64 -8.14
C PRO A 40 -3.81 14.27 -7.61
N GLY A 41 -4.87 14.57 -8.37
CA GLY A 41 -6.24 14.13 -8.05
C GLY A 41 -6.49 12.63 -8.28
N GLU A 42 -5.58 11.93 -8.95
CA GLU A 42 -5.65 10.47 -9.14
C GLU A 42 -4.75 9.70 -8.18
N TYR A 43 -3.99 10.41 -7.34
CA TYR A 43 -3.07 9.83 -6.36
C TYR A 43 -3.56 10.16 -4.97
N THR A 44 -3.36 9.22 -4.04
CA THR A 44 -3.71 9.38 -2.63
C THR A 44 -2.47 9.29 -1.77
N LEU A 45 -2.40 10.15 -0.75
CA LEU A 45 -1.25 10.20 0.16
C LEU A 45 -1.19 8.95 1.02
N VAL A 46 0.02 8.39 1.14
CA VAL A 46 0.29 7.24 2.00
C VAL A 46 0.52 7.74 3.42
N ASN A 47 -0.51 7.65 4.26
CA ASN A 47 -0.41 8.11 5.64
C ASN A 47 0.51 7.19 6.46
N LYS A 48 1.72 7.65 6.78
CA LYS A 48 2.63 7.00 7.75
C LYS A 48 2.57 7.74 9.08
N GLY A 49 1.63 7.39 9.95
CA GLY A 49 1.64 7.93 11.32
C GLY A 49 0.28 8.03 12.00
N LYS A 50 0.33 8.33 13.30
CA LYS A 50 -0.84 8.70 14.09
C LYS A 50 -1.14 10.19 13.91
N LEU A 51 -2.42 10.52 13.93
CA LEU A 51 -2.98 11.86 13.81
C LEU A 51 -2.34 12.86 14.79
N PRO A 52 -2.29 14.18 14.48
CA PRO A 52 -2.87 14.87 13.32
C PRO A 52 -1.86 15.28 12.22
N TYR A 53 -0.57 14.96 12.36
CA TYR A 53 0.47 15.41 11.43
C TYR A 53 0.63 14.43 10.27
N LEU A 54 -0.14 14.65 9.21
CA LEU A 54 -0.06 13.89 7.97
C LEU A 54 1.01 14.49 7.06
N HIS A 55 2.27 14.15 7.32
CA HIS A 55 3.31 14.26 6.30
C HIS A 55 3.42 12.92 5.59
N SER A 56 3.16 12.95 4.29
CA SER A 56 3.40 11.79 3.45
C SER A 56 4.53 12.09 2.48
N ASP A 57 5.53 11.23 2.50
CA ASP A 57 6.62 11.20 1.53
C ASP A 57 6.26 10.43 0.26
N GLN A 58 5.04 9.90 0.17
CA GLN A 58 4.63 8.98 -0.89
C GLN A 58 3.16 9.16 -1.27
N ALA A 59 2.85 9.04 -2.56
CA ALA A 59 1.47 9.01 -3.03
C ALA A 59 1.24 7.79 -3.93
N ILE A 60 0.18 7.03 -3.69
CA ILE A 60 -0.19 5.86 -4.50
C ILE A 60 -1.36 6.22 -5.43
N SER A 61 -1.25 5.86 -6.70
CA SER A 61 -2.33 5.99 -7.68
C SER A 61 -3.57 5.24 -7.21
N MET A 62 -4.74 5.83 -7.38
CA MET A 62 -6.04 5.17 -7.20
C MET A 62 -6.45 4.34 -8.42
N ILE A 63 -5.66 4.40 -9.50
CA ILE A 63 -5.91 3.73 -10.78
C ILE A 63 -4.80 2.72 -11.05
N GLN A 64 -5.20 1.49 -11.36
CA GLN A 64 -4.29 0.42 -11.80
C GLN A 64 -3.75 0.70 -13.20
N SER A 65 -2.46 0.43 -13.39
CA SER A 65 -1.72 0.65 -14.63
C SER A 65 -0.90 -0.58 -15.01
N PHE A 66 -0.36 -0.58 -16.24
CA PHE A 66 0.58 -1.59 -16.75
C PHE A 66 0.05 -3.04 -16.70
N TYR A 67 -1.22 -3.21 -17.04
CA TYR A 67 -1.85 -4.51 -17.19
C TYR A 67 -1.09 -5.45 -18.13
N GLY A 68 -1.09 -6.75 -17.84
CA GLY A 68 -0.49 -7.77 -18.70
C GLY A 68 1.03 -7.93 -18.55
N LEU A 69 1.69 -7.08 -17.76
CA LEU A 69 3.14 -7.16 -17.56
C LEU A 69 3.51 -8.16 -16.47
N LYS A 70 4.74 -8.68 -16.57
CA LYS A 70 5.39 -9.44 -15.48
C LYS A 70 5.87 -8.46 -14.40
N SER A 71 6.15 -8.97 -13.20
CA SER A 71 6.57 -8.13 -12.07
C SER A 71 7.78 -7.25 -12.40
N LEU A 72 8.81 -7.85 -13.02
CA LEU A 72 10.04 -7.14 -13.40
C LEU A 72 9.75 -6.02 -14.42
N ASP A 73 9.01 -6.35 -15.47
CA ASP A 73 8.69 -5.41 -16.56
C ASP A 73 7.85 -4.23 -16.05
N ALA A 74 6.90 -4.49 -15.14
CA ALA A 74 6.10 -3.46 -14.50
C ALA A 74 6.94 -2.52 -13.63
N ASN A 75 7.90 -3.06 -12.86
CA ASN A 75 8.83 -2.26 -12.06
C ASN A 75 9.76 -1.39 -12.92
N VAL A 76 10.35 -1.98 -13.97
CA VAL A 76 11.21 -1.23 -14.91
C VAL A 76 10.41 -0.10 -15.55
N ARG A 77 9.20 -0.38 -16.05
CA ARG A 77 8.37 0.62 -16.69
C ARG A 77 7.95 1.75 -15.73
N ALA A 78 7.66 1.43 -14.47
CA ALA A 78 7.37 2.43 -13.45
C ALA A 78 8.58 3.34 -13.23
N LEU A 79 9.77 2.77 -13.07
CA LEU A 79 11.01 3.52 -12.84
C LEU A 79 11.39 4.41 -14.03
N THR A 80 11.20 3.94 -15.26
CA THR A 80 11.38 4.77 -16.46
C THR A 80 10.48 6.00 -16.46
N ALA A 81 9.29 5.91 -15.86
CA ALA A 81 8.36 7.04 -15.69
C ALA A 81 8.65 7.89 -14.44
N GLY A 82 9.75 7.63 -13.72
CA GLY A 82 10.07 8.31 -12.45
C GLY A 82 9.21 7.87 -11.25
N LEU A 83 8.44 6.79 -11.42
CA LEU A 83 7.53 6.24 -10.41
C LEU A 83 8.07 4.90 -9.88
N LYS A 84 7.40 4.33 -8.89
CA LYS A 84 7.74 3.01 -8.32
C LYS A 84 6.51 2.13 -8.24
N VAL A 85 6.70 0.82 -8.21
CA VAL A 85 5.68 -0.11 -7.73
C VAL A 85 5.82 -0.19 -6.20
N PRO A 86 4.72 -0.09 -5.43
CA PRO A 86 4.80 -0.09 -3.98
C PRO A 86 5.20 -1.47 -3.45
N SER A 87 6.05 -1.49 -2.43
CA SER A 87 6.31 -2.67 -1.61
C SER A 87 5.13 -2.94 -0.67
N PRO A 88 5.06 -4.12 -0.03
CA PRO A 88 4.03 -4.39 1.00
C PRO A 88 4.06 -3.38 2.15
N SER A 89 5.24 -2.89 2.55
CA SER A 89 5.40 -1.84 3.59
C SER A 89 4.72 -0.51 3.26
N ILE A 90 4.47 -0.24 1.97
CA ILE A 90 3.75 0.95 1.52
C ILE A 90 2.28 0.59 1.27
N PHE A 91 2.04 -0.49 0.53
CA PHE A 91 0.70 -0.85 0.05
C PHE A 91 -0.23 -1.33 1.16
N MET A 92 0.25 -2.15 2.09
CA MET A 92 -0.62 -2.76 3.11
C MET A 92 -1.14 -1.75 4.14
N PRO A 93 -0.30 -0.85 4.70
CA PRO A 93 -0.81 0.24 5.53
C PRO A 93 -1.79 1.16 4.78
N HIS A 94 -1.53 1.42 3.49
CA HIS A 94 -2.43 2.20 2.65
C HIS A 94 -3.80 1.53 2.49
N TYR A 95 -3.81 0.23 2.16
CA TYR A 95 -5.03 -0.57 2.07
C TYR A 95 -5.85 -0.55 3.38
N VAL A 96 -5.17 -0.66 4.53
CA VAL A 96 -5.82 -0.51 5.85
C VAL A 96 -6.44 0.88 5.96
N ASN A 97 -5.66 1.94 5.72
CA ASN A 97 -6.13 3.33 5.87
C ASN A 97 -7.34 3.67 4.99
N VAL A 98 -7.39 3.19 3.73
CA VAL A 98 -8.56 3.39 2.85
C VAL A 98 -9.83 2.79 3.46
N ASN A 99 -9.72 1.60 4.04
CA ASN A 99 -10.84 0.91 4.68
C ASN A 99 -11.21 1.50 6.04
N GLU A 100 -10.25 2.04 6.77
CA GLU A 100 -10.53 2.81 7.99
C GLU A 100 -11.26 4.12 7.68
N ALA A 101 -10.86 4.81 6.61
CA ALA A 101 -11.53 6.03 6.15
C ALA A 101 -12.99 5.74 5.76
N LEU A 102 -13.24 4.65 5.02
CA LEU A 102 -14.60 4.22 4.66
C LEU A 102 -15.46 3.94 5.91
N GLN A 103 -14.85 3.48 7.00
CA GLN A 103 -15.54 3.22 8.27
C GLN A 103 -15.65 4.46 9.16
N GLY A 104 -15.22 5.63 8.69
CA GLY A 104 -15.18 6.86 9.47
C GLY A 104 -14.20 6.80 10.65
N ARG A 105 -13.13 6.00 10.54
CA ARG A 105 -12.07 5.86 11.57
C ARG A 105 -10.79 6.59 11.20
N SER A 106 -10.64 7.02 9.95
CA SER A 106 -9.55 7.88 9.48
C SER A 106 -10.06 8.81 8.37
N VAL A 107 -9.16 9.59 7.78
CA VAL A 107 -9.40 10.38 6.56
C VAL A 107 -8.40 9.97 5.49
N LEU A 108 -8.77 10.20 4.24
CA LEU A 108 -7.91 10.00 3.10
C LEU A 108 -7.83 11.30 2.30
N TYR A 109 -6.62 11.66 1.87
CA TYR A 109 -6.39 12.83 1.02
C TYR A 109 -5.79 12.40 -0.31
N ASP A 110 -6.10 13.18 -1.34
CA ASP A 110 -5.38 13.11 -2.61
C ASP A 110 -4.08 13.91 -2.57
N ALA A 111 -3.25 13.77 -3.59
CA ALA A 111 -1.96 14.45 -3.66
C ALA A 111 -2.10 15.96 -3.92
N SER A 112 -3.29 16.47 -4.27
CA SER A 112 -3.60 17.91 -4.23
C SER A 112 -3.91 18.41 -2.82
N GLY A 113 -4.01 17.51 -1.84
CA GLY A 113 -4.38 17.82 -0.47
C GLY A 113 -5.89 17.87 -0.23
N ASN A 114 -6.71 17.50 -1.20
CA ASN A 114 -8.16 17.47 -1.03
C ASN A 114 -8.60 16.18 -0.35
N LEU A 115 -9.63 16.29 0.49
CA LEU A 115 -10.26 15.14 1.12
C LEU A 115 -10.91 14.21 0.07
N ILE A 116 -10.73 12.91 0.25
CA ILE A 116 -11.40 11.85 -0.52
C ILE A 116 -12.56 11.32 0.34
N GLU A 117 -13.79 11.65 -0.04
CA GLU A 117 -15.02 11.29 0.68
C GLU A 117 -16.15 10.85 -0.28
N GLY A 118 -17.23 10.29 0.27
CA GLY A 118 -18.42 9.85 -0.49
C GLY A 118 -18.11 8.84 -1.59
N ASP A 119 -18.80 8.95 -2.72
CA ASP A 119 -18.70 8.05 -3.87
C ASP A 119 -17.26 7.81 -4.34
N ARG A 120 -16.38 8.81 -4.22
CA ARG A 120 -14.97 8.68 -4.62
C ARG A 120 -14.23 7.70 -3.72
N LEU A 121 -14.44 7.78 -2.41
CA LEU A 121 -13.85 6.86 -1.43
C LEU A 121 -14.47 5.46 -1.56
N GLU A 122 -15.80 5.38 -1.74
CA GLU A 122 -16.50 4.12 -1.93
C GLU A 122 -16.02 3.37 -3.17
N LYS A 123 -15.90 4.07 -4.31
CA LYS A 123 -15.37 3.49 -5.55
C LYS A 123 -13.94 2.98 -5.36
N TYR A 124 -13.08 3.79 -4.77
CA TYR A 124 -11.68 3.40 -4.57
C TYR A 124 -11.54 2.20 -3.63
N SER A 125 -12.28 2.21 -2.51
CA SER A 125 -12.34 1.08 -1.59
C SER A 125 -12.90 -0.17 -2.27
N SER A 126 -13.94 -0.04 -3.10
CA SER A 126 -14.51 -1.16 -3.86
C SER A 126 -13.47 -1.81 -4.77
N THR A 127 -12.69 -1.01 -5.51
CA THR A 127 -11.58 -1.51 -6.33
C THR A 127 -10.61 -2.33 -5.49
N LEU A 128 -10.14 -1.79 -4.36
CA LEU A 128 -9.18 -2.47 -3.48
C LEU A 128 -9.75 -3.72 -2.76
N ASN A 129 -11.07 -3.83 -2.67
CA ASN A 129 -11.72 -4.92 -1.92
C ASN A 129 -12.34 -5.99 -2.81
N SER A 130 -12.43 -5.79 -4.12
CA SER A 130 -13.15 -6.73 -4.99
C SER A 130 -12.70 -6.81 -6.44
N ASP A 131 -11.86 -5.88 -6.93
CA ASP A 131 -11.58 -5.76 -8.36
C ASP A 131 -10.16 -5.22 -8.64
N CYS A 132 -9.15 -5.82 -8.00
CA CYS A 132 -7.77 -5.49 -8.30
C CYS A 132 -6.80 -6.63 -8.07
N TRP A 133 -6.01 -6.96 -9.10
CA TRP A 133 -4.90 -7.90 -9.00
C TRP A 133 -3.65 -7.13 -9.36
N VAL A 134 -2.72 -6.98 -8.42
CA VAL A 134 -1.53 -6.16 -8.62
C VAL A 134 -0.26 -6.84 -8.15
N HIS A 135 0.82 -6.63 -8.91
CA HIS A 135 2.17 -6.93 -8.40
C HIS A 135 2.56 -5.91 -7.32
N LEU A 136 3.26 -6.39 -6.30
CA LEU A 136 3.97 -5.55 -5.35
C LEU A 136 5.47 -5.67 -5.58
N ASN A 137 6.22 -4.63 -5.24
CA ASN A 137 7.69 -4.63 -5.33
C ASN A 137 8.28 -5.37 -4.12
N ALA A 138 8.19 -6.70 -4.16
CA ALA A 138 8.79 -7.60 -3.19
C ALA A 138 9.00 -8.98 -3.83
N GLY A 139 10.26 -9.39 -3.94
CA GLY A 139 10.69 -10.75 -4.27
C GLY A 139 11.29 -11.44 -3.05
N PHE A 140 11.25 -12.78 -3.04
CA PHE A 140 11.69 -13.61 -1.91
C PHE A 140 12.76 -14.62 -2.34
N PRO A 141 13.95 -14.16 -2.72
CA PRO A 141 15.06 -15.07 -3.00
C PRO A 141 15.60 -15.69 -1.71
N LYS A 142 16.29 -16.83 -1.84
CA LYS A 142 17.07 -17.41 -0.76
C LYS A 142 18.06 -16.41 -0.18
N GLU A 143 18.20 -16.39 1.15
CA GLU A 143 19.07 -15.48 1.89
C GLU A 143 20.50 -15.40 1.32
N SER A 144 21.06 -14.19 1.35
CA SER A 144 22.44 -13.93 0.93
C SER A 144 23.47 -14.30 2.00
N GLU A 145 23.08 -14.24 3.27
CA GLU A 145 23.86 -14.68 4.43
C GLU A 145 23.07 -15.72 5.23
N LYS A 146 23.71 -16.84 5.56
CA LYS A 146 23.03 -17.99 6.13
C LYS A 146 22.45 -17.73 7.53
N GLY A 147 21.18 -18.07 7.74
CA GLY A 147 20.46 -17.97 9.00
C GLY A 147 20.08 -16.54 9.39
N THR A 148 19.99 -15.62 8.43
CA THR A 148 19.67 -14.21 8.71
C THR A 148 18.22 -13.87 8.43
N GLY A 149 17.62 -14.56 7.46
CA GLY A 149 16.25 -14.31 7.02
C GLY A 149 15.24 -15.28 7.62
N PHE A 150 14.02 -14.81 7.86
CA PHE A 150 12.90 -15.69 8.19
C PHE A 150 12.69 -16.71 7.05
N LEU A 151 12.55 -17.99 7.39
CA LEU A 151 12.48 -19.10 6.42
C LEU A 151 13.69 -19.19 5.47
N ASP A 152 14.85 -18.68 5.87
CA ASP A 152 16.07 -18.61 5.06
C ASP A 152 15.90 -17.76 3.78
N LEU A 153 15.06 -16.72 3.83
CA LEU A 153 14.75 -15.83 2.70
C LEU A 153 15.17 -14.38 2.97
N ASP A 154 15.52 -13.67 1.89
CA ASP A 154 15.60 -12.20 1.90
C ASP A 154 14.31 -11.59 1.35
N LEU A 155 14.05 -10.33 1.70
CA LEU A 155 13.22 -9.43 0.91
C LEU A 155 14.09 -8.72 -0.12
N ALA A 156 13.75 -8.89 -1.41
CA ALA A 156 14.37 -8.18 -2.52
C ALA A 156 13.41 -7.15 -3.11
N VAL A 157 13.85 -5.90 -3.25
CA VAL A 157 13.07 -4.80 -3.83
C VAL A 157 13.86 -4.12 -4.94
N ILE A 158 13.19 -3.76 -6.03
CA ILE A 158 13.81 -3.01 -7.13
C ILE A 158 13.77 -1.53 -6.77
N THR A 159 14.93 -0.89 -6.61
CA THR A 159 15.04 0.48 -6.08
C THR A 159 15.34 1.53 -7.14
N GLY A 160 15.82 1.11 -8.32
CA GLY A 160 16.21 2.01 -9.40
C GLY A 160 16.64 1.27 -10.65
N LEU A 161 17.15 2.02 -11.61
CA LEU A 161 17.81 1.52 -12.81
C LEU A 161 19.27 1.98 -12.81
N ASP A 162 20.20 1.13 -13.25
CA ASP A 162 21.59 1.52 -13.48
C ASP A 162 21.75 2.32 -14.79
N ALA A 163 23.00 2.67 -15.13
CA ALA A 163 23.30 3.45 -16.33
C ALA A 163 22.92 2.73 -17.64
N GLU A 164 22.88 1.40 -17.61
CA GLU A 164 22.49 0.53 -18.72
C GLU A 164 20.97 0.25 -18.73
N GLY A 165 20.20 0.82 -17.80
CA GLY A 165 18.77 0.63 -17.69
C GLY A 165 18.37 -0.70 -17.05
N LYS A 166 19.29 -1.41 -16.38
CA LYS A 166 18.99 -2.66 -15.66
C LYS A 166 18.51 -2.38 -14.24
N PRO A 167 17.63 -3.23 -13.68
CA PRO A 167 17.14 -3.10 -12.31
C PRO A 167 18.25 -3.15 -11.26
N VAL A 168 18.30 -2.14 -10.40
CA VAL A 168 19.07 -2.15 -9.15
C VAL A 168 18.21 -2.80 -8.07
N ILE A 169 18.70 -3.88 -7.47
CA ILE A 169 17.98 -4.65 -6.45
C ILE A 169 18.63 -4.41 -5.09
N SER A 170 17.83 -3.94 -4.13
CA SER A 170 18.20 -3.92 -2.72
C SER A 170 17.69 -5.20 -2.05
N ARG A 171 18.53 -5.80 -1.22
CA ARG A 171 18.21 -7.02 -0.45
C ARG A 171 18.37 -6.73 1.03
N MET A 172 17.49 -7.29 1.82
CA MET A 172 17.56 -7.28 3.29
C MET A 172 16.99 -8.61 3.82
N PRO A 173 17.41 -9.07 4.99
CA PRO A 173 16.83 -10.27 5.59
C PRO A 173 15.31 -10.15 5.72
N LEU A 174 14.57 -11.21 5.39
CA LEU A 174 13.12 -11.23 5.60
C LEU A 174 12.84 -11.19 7.11
N GLU A 175 12.05 -10.22 7.55
CA GLU A 175 11.62 -10.15 8.95
C GLU A 175 10.62 -11.27 9.28
N ASP A 176 10.60 -11.68 10.55
CA ASP A 176 9.62 -12.64 11.05
C ASP A 176 8.19 -12.23 10.66
N CYS A 177 7.48 -13.17 10.03
CA CYS A 177 6.08 -13.04 9.66
C CYS A 177 5.36 -14.38 9.86
N LEU A 178 4.10 -14.49 9.43
CA LEU A 178 3.37 -15.75 9.53
C LEU A 178 3.98 -16.83 8.61
N GLY A 179 4.57 -17.88 9.18
CA GLY A 179 5.12 -19.02 8.43
C GLY A 179 4.08 -20.04 7.93
N LYS A 180 2.82 -19.63 7.71
CA LYS A 180 1.75 -20.51 7.19
C LYS A 180 0.66 -19.71 6.50
N ASN A 181 -0.03 -20.35 5.55
CA ASN A 181 -1.20 -19.76 4.91
C ASN A 181 -2.36 -19.67 5.91
N CYS A 182 -2.89 -18.47 6.15
CA CYS A 182 -4.04 -18.29 7.04
C CYS A 182 -4.71 -16.93 6.86
N TRP A 183 -5.87 -16.76 7.51
CA TRP A 183 -6.42 -15.43 7.75
C TRP A 183 -5.51 -14.66 8.70
N ALA A 184 -4.95 -13.56 8.23
CA ALA A 184 -4.00 -12.72 8.94
C ALA A 184 -4.69 -11.46 9.48
N ASP A 185 -4.19 -10.97 10.61
CA ASP A 185 -4.62 -9.74 11.25
C ASP A 185 -3.76 -8.58 10.75
N LEU A 186 -4.40 -7.57 10.16
CA LEU A 186 -3.75 -6.41 9.58
C LEU A 186 -3.41 -5.32 10.59
N GLU A 187 -3.85 -5.45 11.86
CA GLU A 187 -3.44 -4.51 12.91
C GLU A 187 -1.97 -4.68 13.31
N LEU A 188 -1.34 -5.81 12.96
CA LEU A 188 0.06 -6.12 13.28
C LEU A 188 0.85 -6.54 12.03
N LEU A 189 1.38 -5.55 11.34
CA LEU A 189 2.37 -5.72 10.28
C LEU A 189 3.79 -5.52 10.83
N ASN A 190 4.77 -6.25 10.31
CA ASN A 190 6.18 -5.96 10.55
C ASN A 190 6.64 -4.73 9.72
N SER A 191 7.92 -4.34 9.81
CA SER A 191 8.40 -3.13 9.14
C SER A 191 8.38 -3.27 7.61
N GLN A 192 8.45 -4.51 7.12
CA GLN A 192 8.34 -4.88 5.72
C GLN A 192 6.89 -4.95 5.21
N GLY A 193 5.89 -4.68 6.07
CA GLY A 193 4.47 -4.67 5.73
C GLY A 193 3.82 -6.04 5.65
N LEU A 194 4.46 -7.07 6.22
CA LEU A 194 3.94 -8.44 6.24
C LEU A 194 3.23 -8.74 7.56
N PRO A 195 2.11 -9.48 7.57
CA PRO A 195 1.40 -9.79 8.80
C PRO A 195 2.19 -10.74 9.71
N THR A 196 2.18 -10.45 11.00
CA THR A 196 2.88 -11.24 12.03
C THR A 196 1.94 -12.09 12.89
N ARG A 197 0.62 -11.85 12.80
CA ARG A 197 -0.38 -12.48 13.66
C ARG A 197 -1.54 -13.06 12.86
N ALA A 198 -1.92 -14.30 13.16
CA ALA A 198 -3.10 -14.92 12.62
C ALA A 198 -4.36 -14.28 13.24
N SER A 199 -5.36 -14.02 12.41
CA SER A 199 -6.65 -13.50 12.86
C SER A 199 -7.44 -14.55 13.63
N ARG A 200 -8.13 -14.12 14.69
CA ARG A 200 -9.10 -14.95 15.42
C ARG A 200 -10.45 -15.06 14.72
N ILE A 201 -10.70 -14.19 13.73
CA ILE A 201 -12.03 -14.04 13.09
C ILE A 201 -12.22 -15.04 11.93
N GLY A 202 -11.13 -15.60 11.38
CA GLY A 202 -11.19 -16.72 10.43
C GLY A 202 -11.93 -16.46 9.12
N ARG A 203 -12.20 -15.18 8.79
CA ARG A 203 -12.86 -14.74 7.57
C ARG A 203 -12.40 -13.33 7.19
N TYR A 204 -12.51 -13.00 5.92
CA TYR A 204 -12.21 -11.69 5.38
C TYR A 204 -13.02 -10.58 6.08
N ILE A 205 -12.32 -9.49 6.44
CA ILE A 205 -12.91 -8.23 6.88
C ILE A 205 -12.07 -7.11 6.24
N PRO A 206 -12.64 -6.29 5.36
CA PRO A 206 -11.91 -5.23 4.67
C PRO A 206 -11.10 -4.35 5.63
N GLY A 207 -9.80 -4.20 5.34
CA GLY A 207 -8.85 -3.44 6.15
C GLY A 207 -8.49 -4.01 7.53
N LYS A 208 -9.01 -5.19 7.91
CA LYS A 208 -8.70 -5.82 9.22
C LYS A 208 -8.18 -7.24 9.11
N VAL A 209 -8.78 -8.03 8.22
CA VAL A 209 -8.45 -9.45 8.06
C VAL A 209 -8.36 -9.79 6.60
N ILE A 210 -7.23 -10.32 6.17
CA ILE A 210 -6.91 -10.73 4.80
C ILE A 210 -6.48 -12.19 4.79
N TYR A 211 -6.60 -12.90 3.67
CA TYR A 211 -5.92 -14.18 3.55
C TYR A 211 -4.46 -13.94 3.16
N PHE A 212 -3.53 -14.50 3.92
CA PHE A 212 -2.10 -14.36 3.69
C PHE A 212 -1.53 -15.69 3.22
N THR A 213 -0.78 -15.67 2.12
CA THR A 213 0.12 -16.78 1.80
C THR A 213 1.54 -16.36 2.08
N TYR A 214 2.25 -17.15 2.89
CA TYR A 214 3.59 -16.80 3.34
C TYR A 214 4.62 -16.80 2.19
N PRO A 215 5.74 -16.09 2.35
CA PRO A 215 6.83 -16.06 1.36
C PRO A 215 7.42 -17.45 1.08
N THR A 216 7.76 -17.70 -0.18
CA THR A 216 8.42 -18.94 -0.62
C THR A 216 9.65 -18.59 -1.47
N GLU A 217 10.62 -19.49 -1.58
CA GLU A 217 11.79 -19.25 -2.42
C GLU A 217 11.41 -18.93 -3.87
N ASP A 218 12.09 -17.92 -4.45
CA ASP A 218 11.95 -17.45 -5.83
C ASP A 218 10.56 -16.96 -6.24
N SER A 219 9.74 -16.54 -5.27
CA SER A 219 8.43 -15.93 -5.52
C SER A 219 8.44 -14.39 -5.43
N VAL A 220 7.31 -13.80 -5.79
CA VAL A 220 7.01 -12.37 -5.58
C VAL A 220 5.69 -12.18 -4.84
N ALA A 221 5.53 -11.02 -4.21
CA ALA A 221 4.29 -10.62 -3.59
C ALA A 221 3.28 -10.06 -4.61
N ARG A 222 2.00 -10.41 -4.41
CA ARG A 222 0.85 -9.81 -5.08
C ARG A 222 -0.23 -9.46 -4.08
N PHE A 223 -1.05 -8.51 -4.48
CA PHE A 223 -2.30 -8.22 -3.82
C PHE A 223 -3.45 -8.54 -4.76
N ASP A 224 -4.29 -9.51 -4.36
CA ASP A 224 -5.39 -10.02 -5.20
C ASP A 224 -6.72 -9.84 -4.47
N ALA A 225 -7.50 -8.85 -4.89
CA ALA A 225 -8.85 -8.59 -4.40
C ALA A 225 -9.87 -9.24 -5.34
N ASN A 226 -10.69 -10.11 -4.78
CA ASN A 226 -11.80 -10.78 -5.46
C ASN A 226 -13.11 -10.45 -4.74
N PRO A 227 -14.27 -10.67 -5.38
CA PRO A 227 -15.55 -10.54 -4.69
C PRO A 227 -15.62 -11.42 -3.43
N GLY A 228 -15.64 -10.79 -2.26
CA GLY A 228 -15.80 -11.45 -0.97
C GLY A 228 -14.49 -11.83 -0.23
N TRP A 229 -13.32 -11.68 -0.84
CA TRP A 229 -12.04 -11.84 -0.13
C TRP A 229 -10.87 -11.16 -0.84
N THR A 230 -9.83 -10.87 -0.07
CA THR A 230 -8.58 -10.31 -0.57
C THR A 230 -7.41 -11.15 -0.07
N TYR A 231 -6.35 -11.23 -0.89
CA TYR A 231 -5.10 -11.89 -0.56
C TYR A 231 -3.91 -10.93 -0.54
N LEU A 232 -3.01 -11.15 0.41
CA LEU A 232 -1.60 -10.80 0.23
C LEU A 232 -0.87 -12.11 -0.08
N ASN A 233 -0.57 -12.32 -1.36
CA ASN A 233 -0.01 -13.55 -1.88
C ASN A 233 1.50 -13.44 -2.07
N CYS A 234 2.31 -13.97 -1.14
CA CYS A 234 3.77 -13.94 -1.22
C CYS A 234 4.41 -15.17 -1.89
N ASN A 235 3.64 -16.03 -2.56
CA ASN A 235 4.14 -17.27 -3.19
C ASN A 235 3.93 -17.33 -4.72
N ARG A 236 3.79 -16.17 -5.37
CA ARG A 236 3.47 -16.09 -6.80
C ARG A 236 4.72 -16.19 -7.66
N ASN A 237 4.60 -16.82 -8.83
CA ASN A 237 5.69 -16.89 -9.80
C ASN A 237 5.95 -15.50 -10.40
N PRO A 238 7.21 -14.98 -10.38
CA PRO A 238 7.55 -13.67 -10.96
C PRO A 238 7.25 -13.55 -12.46
N ARG A 239 7.17 -14.68 -13.18
CA ARG A 239 6.91 -14.75 -14.62
C ARG A 239 5.42 -14.76 -14.97
N ASP A 240 4.54 -15.00 -14.00
CA ASP A 240 3.10 -14.98 -14.24
C ASP A 240 2.68 -13.56 -14.65
N SER A 241 1.94 -13.46 -15.75
CA SER A 241 1.22 -12.26 -16.16
C SER A 241 -0.15 -12.61 -16.70
N ASN A 242 -1.10 -11.68 -16.64
CA ASN A 242 -2.39 -11.79 -17.31
C ASN A 242 -2.97 -10.40 -17.54
N THR A 243 -4.00 -10.30 -18.38
CA THR A 243 -4.59 -9.02 -18.81
C THR A 243 -5.25 -8.22 -17.69
N SER A 244 -5.54 -8.84 -16.53
CA SER A 244 -6.15 -8.19 -15.36
C SER A 244 -5.12 -7.84 -14.28
N LEU A 245 -3.88 -8.30 -14.42
CA LEU A 245 -2.80 -8.09 -13.45
C LEU A 245 -2.01 -6.83 -13.81
N GLY A 246 -2.04 -5.83 -12.93
CA GLY A 246 -1.37 -4.54 -13.11
C GLY A 246 -0.52 -4.14 -11.90
N VAL A 247 -0.39 -2.82 -11.70
CA VAL A 247 0.22 -2.19 -10.52
C VAL A 247 -0.51 -0.89 -10.17
N PHE A 248 -0.53 -0.51 -8.90
CA PHE A 248 -0.79 0.88 -8.51
C PHE A 248 0.55 1.61 -8.44
N LEU A 249 0.72 2.69 -9.19
CA LEU A 249 1.99 3.42 -9.23
C LEU A 249 2.15 4.30 -7.99
N CYS A 250 3.37 4.39 -7.47
CA CYS A 250 3.72 5.20 -6.32
C CYS A 250 4.68 6.32 -6.76
N ALA A 251 4.35 7.55 -6.39
CA ALA A 251 5.21 8.72 -6.52
C ALA A 251 5.93 8.98 -5.19
N GLU A 252 7.15 9.52 -5.27
CA GLU A 252 7.92 9.96 -4.11
C GLU A 252 7.90 11.48 -3.99
N GLY A 253 7.75 11.95 -2.75
CA GLY A 253 7.75 13.34 -2.41
C GLY A 253 9.13 13.94 -2.60
N THR A 254 9.22 15.11 -3.24
CA THR A 254 10.41 15.95 -3.08
C THR A 254 10.34 16.55 -1.68
N GLN A 255 11.32 16.24 -0.82
CA GLN A 255 11.48 17.03 0.40
C GLN A 255 11.56 18.50 -0.03
N ASN A 256 10.65 19.34 0.47
CA ASN A 256 10.89 20.76 0.46
C ASN A 256 12.20 20.94 1.21
N SER A 257 13.27 21.26 0.50
CA SER A 257 14.45 21.83 1.13
C SER A 257 13.95 23.11 1.77
N GLU A 258 13.55 23.04 3.04
CA GLU A 258 13.33 24.24 3.84
C GLU A 258 14.69 24.95 3.85
N THR A 259 14.76 26.01 3.04
CA THR A 259 15.78 27.04 3.16
C THR A 259 15.74 27.54 4.60
N HIS A 260 16.68 27.08 5.40
CA HIS A 260 17.07 27.73 6.65
C HIS A 260 17.82 29.03 6.35
#